data_AF-A0A8J8KQN8-F1
#
_entry.id   AF-A0A8J8KQN8-F1
#
_cell.length_a   1.000
_cell.length_b   1.000
_cell.length_c   1.000
_cell.angle_alpha   90.00
_cell.angle_beta   90.00
_cell.angle_gamma   90.00
#
_symmetry.space_group_name_H-M   'P 1'
#
loop_
_entity.id
_entity.type
_entity.pdbx_description
1 polymer ?
#
loop_
_entity_poly.entity_id
_entity_poly.type
_entity_poly.pdbx_seq_one_letter_code
_entity_poly.pdbx_strand_id
1 'polypeptide(L)'
;MQNKEEEQIVPPLNFKMKNLTEKIYKELLSRNNVLIIGLTDSGKTYYATNELVPFLKKKGFNVAFFSDCDHLSNISDETGLAIVDEVETLIDKNFLEQRHFQDKPYYSPEYLKKVEIWHNKLKLIKIPSVFILTRSEKREIEYLINNVKEMDWGAPVKCLAFENYKKTT
;
A
#
# COMPACT_ATOMS: atom_id res chain seq x y z
N MET A 1 -35.09 -8.66 32.30
CA MET A 1 -34.09 -7.81 31.63
C MET A 1 -32.73 -8.49 31.77
N GLN A 2 -32.26 -9.15 30.72
CA GLN A 2 -30.89 -9.64 30.62
C GLN A 2 -30.33 -9.06 29.33
N ASN A 3 -29.47 -8.05 29.48
CA ASN A 3 -28.68 -7.51 28.38
C ASN A 3 -27.65 -8.57 28.01
N LYS A 4 -27.81 -9.18 26.84
CA LYS A 4 -26.72 -9.91 26.19
C LYS A 4 -25.86 -8.85 25.49
N GLU A 5 -24.63 -8.70 25.96
CA GLU A 5 -23.59 -7.98 25.26
C GLU A 5 -23.36 -8.69 23.92
N GLU A 6 -23.61 -7.98 22.83
CA GLU A 6 -23.29 -8.42 21.47
C GLU A 6 -21.76 -8.41 21.33
N GLU A 7 -21.18 -9.59 21.47
CA GLU A 7 -19.80 -9.87 21.08
C GLU A 7 -19.68 -9.56 19.58
N GLN A 8 -18.95 -8.50 19.22
CA GLN A 8 -18.69 -8.14 17.82
C GLN A 8 -17.93 -9.29 17.15
N ILE A 9 -18.65 -10.05 16.32
CA ILE A 9 -18.10 -11.13 15.52
C ILE A 9 -17.18 -10.49 14.46
N VAL A 10 -15.88 -10.45 14.75
CA VAL A 10 -14.86 -10.14 13.75
C VAL A 10 -14.95 -11.24 12.68
N PRO A 11 -15.23 -10.91 11.41
CA PRO A 11 -15.36 -11.93 10.38
C PRO A 11 -14.04 -12.71 10.23
N PRO A 12 -14.09 -14.03 9.99
CA PRO A 12 -12.89 -14.85 9.86
C PRO A 12 -12.02 -14.35 8.71
N LEU A 13 -10.73 -14.17 9.00
CA LEU A 13 -9.70 -13.74 8.06
C LEU A 13 -9.75 -14.62 6.79
N ASN A 14 -10.03 -14.02 5.64
CA ASN A 14 -10.06 -14.74 4.36
C ASN A 14 -8.71 -15.45 4.13
N PHE A 15 -8.70 -16.73 3.79
CA PHE A 15 -7.49 -17.55 3.65
C PHE A 15 -6.45 -16.93 2.69
N LYS A 16 -6.89 -16.25 1.63
CA LYS A 16 -6.00 -15.51 0.71
C LYS A 16 -5.31 -14.32 1.39
N MET A 17 -6.02 -13.61 2.27
CA MET A 17 -5.47 -12.49 3.04
C MET A 17 -4.47 -12.96 4.08
N LYS A 18 -4.71 -14.12 4.71
CA LYS A 18 -3.71 -14.75 5.60
C LYS A 18 -2.40 -15.02 4.87
N ASN A 19 -2.47 -15.49 3.62
CA ASN A 19 -1.28 -15.72 2.80
C ASN A 19 -0.58 -14.40 2.41
N LEU A 20 -1.34 -13.34 2.12
CA LEU A 20 -0.77 -12.02 1.82
C LEU A 20 -0.04 -11.41 3.03
N THR A 21 -0.67 -11.38 4.20
CA THR A 21 -0.08 -10.84 5.44
C THR A 21 1.22 -11.55 5.81
N GLU A 22 1.25 -12.88 5.71
CA GLU A 22 2.46 -13.67 5.98
C GLU A 22 3.57 -13.43 4.94
N LYS A 23 3.22 -13.23 3.66
CA LYS A 23 4.20 -12.85 2.62
C LYS A 23 4.80 -11.48 2.92
N ILE A 24 3.97 -10.48 3.22
CA ILE A 24 4.41 -9.13 3.59
C ILE A 24 5.37 -9.23 4.79
N TYR A 25 4.98 -9.94 5.84
CA TYR A 25 5.80 -10.13 7.04
C TYR A 25 7.19 -10.71 6.74
N LYS A 26 7.29 -11.73 5.87
CA LYS A 26 8.57 -12.33 5.49
C LYS A 26 9.49 -11.35 4.75
N GLU A 27 8.93 -10.52 3.87
CA GLU A 27 9.71 -9.49 3.17
C GLU A 27 10.23 -8.44 4.17
N LEU A 28 9.37 -7.98 5.09
CA LEU A 28 9.74 -6.98 6.09
C LEU A 28 10.81 -7.50 7.06
N LEU A 29 10.76 -8.77 7.46
CA LEU A 29 11.82 -9.42 8.25
C LEU A 29 13.18 -9.43 7.51
N SER A 30 13.14 -9.54 6.19
CA SER A 30 14.33 -9.51 5.33
C SER A 30 14.80 -8.07 5.05
N ARG A 31 14.22 -7.07 5.73
CA ARG A 31 14.45 -5.64 5.53
C ARG A 31 14.06 -5.13 4.13
N ASN A 32 13.22 -5.87 3.40
CA ASN A 32 12.73 -5.46 2.08
C ASN A 32 11.50 -4.55 2.20
N ASN A 33 11.31 -3.67 1.22
CA ASN A 33 10.04 -2.95 1.08
C ASN A 33 9.04 -3.76 0.26
N VAL A 34 7.77 -3.49 0.48
CA VAL A 34 6.66 -4.11 -0.25
C VAL A 34 5.81 -3.02 -0.90
N LEU A 35 5.42 -3.22 -2.15
CA LEU A 35 4.40 -2.42 -2.83
C LEU A 35 3.14 -3.26 -2.96
N ILE A 36 2.09 -2.89 -2.22
CA ILE A 36 0.75 -3.47 -2.35
C ILE A 36 0.01 -2.68 -3.42
N ILE A 37 -0.48 -3.36 -4.46
CA ILE A 37 -1.18 -2.72 -5.57
C ILE A 37 -2.57 -3.34 -5.69
N GLY A 38 -3.61 -2.53 -5.69
CA GLY A 38 -4.97 -3.03 -5.85
C GLY A 38 -5.93 -2.00 -6.39
N LEU A 39 -7.12 -2.47 -6.76
CA LEU A 39 -8.13 -1.64 -7.38
C LEU A 39 -8.61 -0.53 -6.43
N THR A 40 -9.15 0.55 -7.00
CA THR A 40 -9.99 1.50 -6.25
C THR A 40 -11.08 0.74 -5.51
N ASP A 41 -11.38 1.15 -4.28
CA ASP A 41 -12.37 0.52 -3.39
C ASP A 41 -12.15 -0.97 -3.10
N SER A 42 -10.93 -1.49 -3.31
CA SER A 42 -10.63 -2.89 -3.00
C SER A 42 -10.53 -3.19 -1.50
N GLY A 43 -10.49 -2.16 -0.65
CA GLY A 43 -10.38 -2.28 0.82
C GLY A 43 -8.94 -2.30 1.35
N LYS A 44 -7.95 -1.79 0.60
CA LYS A 44 -6.53 -1.78 1.00
C LYS A 44 -6.31 -1.03 2.32
N THR A 45 -6.87 0.17 2.45
CA THR A 45 -6.78 0.98 3.67
C THR A 45 -7.38 0.26 4.87
N TYR A 46 -8.54 -0.39 4.69
CA TYR A 46 -9.18 -1.17 5.75
C TYR A 46 -8.29 -2.34 6.17
N TYR A 47 -7.79 -3.12 5.21
CA TYR A 47 -6.86 -4.21 5.46
C TYR A 47 -5.60 -3.73 6.18
N ALA A 48 -4.99 -2.64 5.72
CA ALA A 48 -3.78 -2.10 6.31
C ALA A 48 -4.00 -1.73 7.78
N THR A 49 -5.07 -1.00 8.08
CA THR A 49 -5.35 -0.46 9.41
C THR A 49 -5.91 -1.49 10.39
N ASN A 50 -6.75 -2.43 9.92
CA ASN A 50 -7.46 -3.38 10.80
C ASN A 50 -6.85 -4.78 10.83
N GLU A 51 -6.00 -5.15 9.87
CA GLU A 51 -5.35 -6.46 9.85
C GLU A 51 -3.83 -6.36 9.90
N LEU A 52 -3.22 -5.68 8.93
CA LEU A 52 -1.77 -5.69 8.76
C LEU A 52 -1.06 -4.97 9.92
N VAL A 53 -1.49 -3.75 10.27
CA VAL A 53 -0.93 -2.99 11.39
C VAL A 53 -1.08 -3.78 12.72
N PRO A 54 -2.27 -4.26 13.12
CA PRO A 54 -2.41 -5.07 14.33
C PRO A 54 -1.57 -6.35 14.31
N PHE A 55 -1.51 -7.04 13.17
CA PHE A 55 -0.68 -8.24 13.02
C PHE A 55 0.79 -7.94 13.26
N LEU A 56 1.35 -6.91 12.62
CA LEU A 56 2.76 -6.53 12.75
C LEU A 56 3.10 -6.04 14.16
N LYS A 57 2.20 -5.28 14.80
CA LYS A 57 2.34 -4.89 16.21
C LYS A 57 2.37 -6.11 17.13
N LYS A 58 1.51 -7.11 16.90
CA LYS A 58 1.52 -8.38 17.65
C LYS A 58 2.81 -9.18 17.44
N LYS A 59 3.49 -8.99 16.30
CA LYS A 59 4.82 -9.57 16.02
C LYS A 59 5.97 -8.75 16.64
N GLY A 60 5.67 -7.66 17.35
CA GLY A 60 6.66 -6.85 18.07
C GLY A 60 7.22 -5.67 17.28
N PHE A 61 6.68 -5.35 16.11
CA PHE A 61 7.12 -4.17 15.37
C PHE A 61 6.48 -2.89 15.91
N ASN A 62 7.29 -1.83 16.02
CA ASN A 62 6.77 -0.48 16.14
C ASN A 62 6.42 0.05 14.74
N VAL A 63 5.12 0.14 14.43
CA VAL A 63 4.60 0.45 13.09
C VAL A 63 3.99 1.85 13.07
N ALA A 64 4.51 2.71 12.20
CA ALA A 64 3.87 3.97 11.83
C ALA A 64 2.99 3.77 10.59
N PHE A 65 1.75 4.23 10.64
CA PHE A 65 0.82 4.24 9.51
C PHE A 65 0.55 5.68 9.07
N PHE A 66 0.67 5.93 7.78
CA PHE A 66 0.39 7.20 7.12
C PHE A 66 -0.72 6.98 6.10
N SER A 67 -1.81 7.75 6.20
CA SER A 67 -2.96 7.66 5.29
C SER A 67 -2.68 8.19 3.89
N ASP A 68 -1.64 9.00 3.75
CA ASP A 68 -1.24 9.67 2.53
C ASP A 68 0.22 10.14 2.63
N CYS A 69 0.74 10.64 1.51
CA CYS A 69 2.08 11.21 1.43
C CYS A 69 2.16 12.69 1.85
N ASP A 70 1.04 13.37 2.09
CA ASP A 70 1.02 14.78 2.47
C ASP A 70 1.57 14.95 3.90
N HIS A 71 1.28 14.00 4.79
CA HIS A 71 1.60 14.06 6.22
C HIS A 71 2.74 13.15 6.68
N LEU A 72 3.73 12.86 5.82
CA LEU A 72 4.94 12.05 6.16
C LEU A 72 5.91 12.71 7.17
N SER A 73 5.45 13.68 7.97
CA SER A 73 6.27 14.32 9.00
C SER A 73 6.45 13.40 10.21
N ASN A 74 7.71 13.17 10.60
CA ASN A 74 8.14 12.57 11.86
C ASN A 74 7.97 11.05 11.96
N ILE A 75 8.63 10.30 11.08
CA ILE A 75 9.02 8.93 11.43
C ILE A 75 9.97 9.04 12.63
N SER A 76 9.47 8.70 13.82
CA SER A 76 10.29 8.64 15.04
C SER A 76 11.45 7.67 14.84
N ASP A 77 12.61 7.95 15.44
CA ASP A 77 13.77 7.05 15.45
C ASP A 77 13.45 5.65 16.01
N GLU A 78 12.39 5.56 16.82
CA GLU A 78 11.89 4.29 17.37
C GLU A 78 11.02 3.48 16.39
N THR A 79 10.67 4.06 15.24
CA THR A 79 9.81 3.43 14.24
C THR A 79 10.58 2.33 13.51
N GLY A 80 10.14 1.08 13.69
CA GLY A 80 10.78 -0.07 13.06
C GLY A 80 10.29 -0.34 11.65
N LEU A 81 9.04 0.06 11.34
CA LEU A 81 8.39 -0.11 10.04
C LEU A 81 7.45 1.06 9.72
N ALA A 82 7.37 1.43 8.45
CA ALA A 82 6.35 2.38 7.96
C ALA A 82 5.37 1.70 7.02
N ILE A 83 4.10 2.10 7.10
CA ILE A 83 3.07 1.77 6.10
C ILE A 83 2.55 3.09 5.58
N VAL A 84 2.69 3.33 4.28
CA VAL A 84 2.26 4.56 3.62
C VAL A 84 1.19 4.22 2.60
N ASP A 85 -0.02 4.69 2.88
CA ASP A 85 -1.16 4.56 1.98
C ASP A 85 -1.16 5.67 0.92
N GLU A 86 -1.89 5.42 -0.17
CA GLU A 86 -2.08 6.35 -1.29
C GLU A 86 -0.75 6.96 -1.82
N VAL A 87 0.23 6.09 -2.08
CA VAL A 87 1.42 6.50 -2.85
C VAL A 87 1.08 6.59 -4.34
N GLU A 88 1.88 7.33 -5.11
CA GLU A 88 1.81 7.34 -6.57
C GLU A 88 3.18 7.06 -7.19
N THR A 89 3.20 6.42 -8.34
CA THR A 89 4.40 6.17 -9.16
C THR A 89 4.20 6.70 -10.58
N LEU A 90 5.28 7.15 -11.20
CA LEU A 90 5.30 7.60 -12.59
C LEU A 90 5.91 6.55 -13.54
N ILE A 91 6.34 5.39 -13.03
CA ILE A 91 6.96 4.31 -13.81
C ILE A 91 6.03 3.81 -14.91
N ASP A 92 4.73 3.70 -14.63
CA ASP A 92 3.71 3.26 -15.59
C ASP A 92 3.02 4.41 -16.33
N LYS A 93 3.49 5.67 -16.18
CA LYS A 93 2.89 6.84 -16.84
C LYS A 93 2.69 6.64 -18.34
N ASN A 94 3.72 6.16 -19.04
CA ASN A 94 3.65 5.92 -20.48
C ASN A 94 2.62 4.84 -20.83
N PHE A 95 2.49 3.81 -20.01
CA PHE A 95 1.50 2.74 -20.18
C PHE A 95 0.08 3.29 -19.97
N LEU A 96 -0.12 4.09 -18.93
CA LEU A 96 -1.39 4.75 -18.63
C LEU A 96 -1.81 5.69 -19.76
N GLU A 97 -0.90 6.54 -20.25
CA GLU A 97 -1.18 7.47 -21.34
C GLU A 97 -1.50 6.76 -22.67
N GLN A 98 -0.87 5.63 -22.97
CA GLN A 98 -1.21 4.85 -24.17
C GLN A 98 -2.61 4.23 -24.08
N ARG A 99 -3.03 3.85 -22.87
CA ARG A 99 -4.30 3.17 -22.63
C ARG A 99 -5.48 4.13 -22.51
N HIS A 100 -5.25 5.27 -21.87
CA HIS A 100 -6.25 6.32 -21.61
C HIS A 100 -6.01 7.51 -22.54
N PHE A 101 -6.09 7.26 -23.86
CA PHE A 101 -5.69 8.26 -24.86
C PHE A 101 -6.56 9.53 -24.82
N GLN A 102 -7.82 9.40 -24.38
CA GLN A 102 -8.75 10.52 -24.25
C GLN A 102 -8.41 11.44 -23.07
N ASP A 103 -7.68 10.93 -22.09
CA ASP A 103 -7.31 11.65 -20.87
C ASP A 103 -5.92 12.26 -20.97
N LYS A 104 -5.38 12.48 -22.18
CA LYS A 104 -4.02 13.04 -22.33
C LYS A 104 -3.99 14.56 -22.09
N PRO A 105 -3.04 15.06 -21.26
CA PRO A 105 -2.09 14.30 -20.46
C PRO A 105 -2.76 13.61 -19.26
N TYR A 106 -2.43 12.33 -19.02
CA TYR A 106 -3.07 11.53 -17.96
C TYR A 106 -2.95 12.17 -16.57
N TYR A 107 -1.83 12.87 -16.33
CA TYR A 107 -1.61 13.67 -15.14
C TYR A 107 -1.57 15.16 -15.49
N SER A 108 -2.24 15.98 -14.67
CA SER A 108 -2.10 17.43 -14.75
C SER A 108 -0.71 17.89 -14.27
N PRO A 109 -0.19 19.01 -14.78
CA PRO A 109 1.07 19.59 -14.29
C PRO A 109 1.08 19.86 -12.78
N GLU A 110 -0.05 20.26 -12.21
CA GLU A 110 -0.21 20.52 -10.78
C GLU A 110 -0.07 19.22 -9.97
N TYR A 111 -0.68 18.13 -10.45
CA TYR A 111 -0.58 16.84 -9.80
C TYR A 111 0.84 16.27 -9.88
N LEU A 112 1.53 16.43 -11.03
CA LEU A 112 2.93 16.00 -11.17
C LEU A 112 3.86 16.69 -10.15
N LYS A 113 3.67 18.00 -9.91
CA LYS A 113 4.40 18.72 -8.86
C LYS A 113 4.11 18.16 -7.47
N LYS A 114 2.86 17.77 -7.19
CA LYS A 114 2.48 17.12 -5.93
C LYS A 114 3.19 15.78 -5.75
N VAL A 115 3.18 14.95 -6.80
CA VAL A 115 3.84 13.63 -6.80
C VAL A 115 5.36 13.76 -6.61
N GLU A 116 6.01 14.75 -7.22
CA GLU A 116 7.43 15.01 -6.99
C GLU A 116 7.74 15.35 -5.52
N ILE A 117 6.91 16.18 -4.88
CA ILE A 117 7.02 16.47 -3.45
C ILE A 117 6.85 15.19 -2.62
N TRP A 118 5.89 14.34 -2.97
CA TRP A 118 5.68 13.05 -2.32
C TRP A 118 6.89 12.13 -2.44
N HIS A 119 7.45 11.98 -3.64
CA HIS A 119 8.66 11.16 -3.88
C HIS A 119 9.85 11.66 -3.07
N ASN A 120 10.04 12.98 -2.98
CA ASN A 120 11.08 13.58 -2.14
C ASN A 120 10.91 13.23 -0.65
N LYS A 121 9.67 13.23 -0.13
CA LYS A 121 9.37 12.80 1.24
C LYS A 121 9.61 11.30 1.43
N LEU A 122 9.11 10.47 0.51
CA LEU A 122 9.26 9.01 0.54
C LEU A 122 10.72 8.56 0.51
N LYS A 123 11.58 9.28 -0.22
CA LYS A 123 13.03 9.03 -0.26
C LYS A 123 13.71 9.10 1.10
N LEU A 124 13.15 9.85 2.04
CA LEU A 124 13.68 10.00 3.40
C LEU A 124 13.40 8.78 4.29
N ILE A 125 12.48 7.91 3.89
CA ILE A 125 12.15 6.69 4.63
C ILE A 125 13.27 5.66 4.38
N LYS A 126 14.05 5.35 5.42
CA LYS A 126 15.19 4.40 5.36
C LYS A 126 14.92 3.05 6.05
N ILE A 127 13.73 2.89 6.60
CA ILE A 127 13.29 1.66 7.29
C ILE A 127 12.45 0.80 6.34
N PRO A 128 12.33 -0.51 6.58
CA PRO A 128 11.50 -1.38 5.76
C PRO A 128 10.05 -0.90 5.79
N SER A 129 9.44 -0.82 4.61
CA SER A 129 8.16 -0.15 4.44
C SER A 129 7.18 -0.93 3.58
N VAL A 130 5.90 -0.71 3.82
CA VAL A 130 4.82 -1.13 2.93
C VAL A 130 4.23 0.12 2.29
N PHE A 131 4.28 0.18 0.96
CA PHE A 131 3.66 1.23 0.17
C PHE A 131 2.37 0.68 -0.44
N ILE A 132 1.30 1.47 -0.46
CA ILE A 132 0.01 1.06 -1.02
C ILE A 132 -0.35 1.95 -2.19
N LEU A 133 -0.55 1.33 -3.35
CA LEU A 133 -0.83 1.98 -4.62
C LEU A 133 -2.20 1.57 -5.14
N THR A 134 -2.95 2.55 -5.62
CA THR A 134 -4.26 2.36 -6.23
C THR A 134 -4.15 2.41 -7.76
N ARG A 135 -4.85 1.49 -8.43
CA ARG A 135 -5.04 1.51 -9.89
C ARG A 135 -6.49 1.24 -10.24
N SER A 136 -6.93 1.70 -11.41
CA SER A 136 -8.32 1.59 -11.84
C SER A 136 -8.60 0.27 -12.54
N GLU A 137 -7.57 -0.33 -13.15
CA GLU A 137 -7.73 -1.54 -13.94
C GLU A 137 -6.75 -2.66 -13.58
N LYS A 138 -7.19 -3.91 -13.74
CA LYS A 138 -6.34 -5.10 -13.49
C LYS A 138 -5.07 -5.12 -14.33
N ARG A 139 -5.13 -4.65 -15.58
CA ARG A 139 -3.96 -4.62 -16.48
C ARG A 139 -2.89 -3.64 -16.00
N GLU A 140 -3.28 -2.55 -15.33
CA GLU A 140 -2.35 -1.61 -14.71
C GLU A 140 -1.62 -2.27 -13.53
N ILE A 141 -2.37 -3.02 -12.72
CA ILE A 141 -1.81 -3.82 -11.62
C ILE A 141 -0.81 -4.87 -12.17
N GLU A 142 -1.22 -5.64 -13.18
CA GLU A 142 -0.37 -6.66 -13.81
C GLU A 142 0.90 -6.04 -14.42
N TYR A 143 0.79 -4.88 -15.07
CA TYR A 143 1.93 -4.16 -15.60
C TYR A 143 2.94 -3.83 -14.50
N LEU A 144 2.48 -3.23 -13.41
CA LEU A 144 3.35 -2.85 -12.30
C LEU A 144 4.00 -4.07 -11.64
N ILE A 145 3.25 -5.14 -11.39
CA ILE A 145 3.77 -6.38 -10.78
C ILE A 145 4.92 -6.98 -11.60
N ASN A 146 4.84 -6.90 -12.93
CA ASN A 146 5.82 -7.51 -13.82
C ASN A 146 7.03 -6.61 -14.10
N ASN A 147 6.89 -5.29 -13.98
CA ASN A 147 7.90 -4.34 -14.45
C ASN A 147 8.55 -3.52 -13.33
N VAL A 148 7.91 -3.37 -12.16
CA VAL A 148 8.45 -2.57 -11.05
C VAL A 148 9.29 -3.44 -10.12
N LYS A 149 10.52 -3.00 -9.89
CA LYS A 149 11.45 -3.57 -8.89
C LYS A 149 12.00 -2.53 -7.93
N GLU A 150 11.96 -1.26 -8.34
CA GLU A 150 12.41 -0.09 -7.60
C GLU A 150 11.42 1.04 -7.87
N MET A 151 11.07 1.79 -6.84
CA MET A 151 10.14 2.93 -6.93
C MET A 151 10.84 4.19 -7.45
N ASP A 152 10.08 5.19 -7.92
CA ASP A 152 10.62 6.46 -8.42
C ASP A 152 11.53 7.20 -7.41
N TRP A 153 11.35 6.95 -6.11
CA TRP A 153 12.19 7.51 -5.04
C TRP A 153 13.42 6.65 -4.67
N GLY A 154 13.70 5.59 -5.45
CA GLY A 154 14.89 4.74 -5.33
C GLY A 154 14.78 3.61 -4.29
N ALA A 155 13.57 3.28 -3.83
CA ALA A 155 13.37 2.17 -2.89
C ALA A 155 13.13 0.85 -3.65
N PRO A 156 13.97 -0.19 -3.47
CA PRO A 156 13.70 -1.52 -3.98
C PRO A 156 12.44 -2.09 -3.32
N VAL A 157 11.56 -2.70 -4.11
CA VAL A 157 10.26 -3.21 -3.64
C VAL A 157 9.95 -4.60 -4.18
N LYS A 158 9.26 -5.38 -3.35
CA LYS A 158 8.50 -6.54 -3.81
C LYS A 158 7.05 -6.12 -4.10
N CYS A 159 6.63 -6.21 -5.35
CA CYS A 159 5.24 -5.91 -5.71
C CYS A 159 4.32 -7.10 -5.41
N LEU A 160 3.20 -6.85 -4.75
CA LEU A 160 2.15 -7.82 -4.41
C LEU A 160 0.78 -7.28 -4.81
N ALA A 161 0.02 -8.08 -5.55
CA ALA A 161 -1.34 -7.73 -5.92
C ALA A 161 -2.29 -7.92 -4.73
N PHE A 162 -3.19 -6.97 -4.52
CA PHE A 162 -4.26 -7.02 -3.53
C PHE A 162 -5.59 -7.32 -4.22
N GLU A 163 -6.17 -8.48 -3.91
CA GLU A 163 -7.50 -8.84 -4.38
C GLU A 163 -8.58 -8.26 -3.44
N ASN A 164 -9.73 -7.83 -3.97
CA ASN A 164 -10.81 -7.18 -3.21
C ASN A 164 -11.10 -7.87 -1.86
N TYR A 165 -11.05 -7.07 -0.80
CA TYR A 165 -11.39 -7.48 0.56
C TYR A 165 -12.88 -7.89 0.68
N LYS A 166 -13.74 -7.32 -0.16
CA LYS A 166 -15.21 -7.57 -0.17
C LYS A 166 -15.70 -8.74 -1.03
N LYS A 167 -14.84 -9.63 -1.56
CA LYS A 167 -15.33 -10.79 -2.32
C LYS A 167 -15.33 -12.09 -1.51
N THR A 168 -16.37 -12.21 -0.69
CA THR A 168 -17.04 -13.49 -0.41
C THR A 168 -18.52 -13.20 -0.22
N THR A 169 -19.23 -13.06 -1.34
CA THR A 169 -20.57 -13.65 -1.45
C THR A 169 -20.42 -15.02 -2.07
#